data_AF-A0A7C6YZG7-F1
#
_entry.id   AF-A0A7C6YZG7-F1
#
_cell.length_a   1.000
_cell.length_b   1.000
_cell.length_c   1.000
_cell.angle_alpha   90.00
_cell.angle_beta   90.00
_cell.angle_gamma   90.00
#
_symmetry.space_group_name_H-M   'P 1'
#
loop_
_entity.id
_entity.type
_entity.pdbx_description
1 polymer ?
#
loop_
_entity_poly.entity_id
_entity_poly.type
_entity_poly.pdbx_seq_one_letter_code
_entity_poly.pdbx_strand_id
1 'polypeptide(L)'
;MVMIRNPILKGFNPDPSIIRIKDDFYIATSTFEWFPGVQIHHSRDLKHWRLLTRPLSRVSQLDINGVDDSMGIWAPCLSFDNGTYYLTYTVVKSVRGGYMDAQ
;
A
#
# COMPACT_ATOMS: atom_id res chain seq x y z
N MET A 1 -24.79 -6.99 15.02
CA MET A 1 -23.60 -7.59 14.38
C MET A 1 -23.31 -6.80 13.10
N VAL A 2 -22.10 -6.27 12.92
CA VAL A 2 -21.74 -5.58 11.67
C VAL A 2 -21.47 -6.65 10.61
N MET A 3 -22.30 -6.68 9.56
CA MET A 3 -22.13 -7.60 8.43
C MET A 3 -21.22 -6.95 7.38
N ILE A 4 -20.07 -7.56 7.14
CA ILE A 4 -19.08 -7.17 6.12
C ILE A 4 -19.47 -7.82 4.79
N ARG A 5 -19.37 -7.07 3.69
CA ARG A 5 -19.57 -7.56 2.32
C ARG A 5 -18.33 -7.31 1.49
N ASN A 6 -17.71 -8.39 1.00
CA ASN A 6 -16.55 -8.29 0.14
C ASN A 6 -16.90 -7.88 -1.30
N PRO A 7 -15.95 -7.25 -2.03
CA PRO A 7 -14.66 -6.74 -1.53
C PRO A 7 -14.83 -5.48 -0.67
N ILE A 8 -14.12 -5.40 0.46
CA ILE A 8 -14.10 -4.21 1.33
C ILE A 8 -13.36 -3.02 0.69
N LEU A 9 -12.37 -3.31 -0.15
CA LEU A 9 -11.71 -2.37 -1.05
C LEU A 9 -11.91 -2.88 -2.48
N LYS A 10 -12.69 -2.16 -3.29
CA LYS A 10 -13.00 -2.56 -4.68
C LYS A 10 -11.98 -1.96 -5.66
N GLY A 11 -11.90 -2.54 -6.86
CA GLY A 11 -11.01 -2.06 -7.91
C GLY A 11 -9.55 -2.41 -7.63
N PHE A 12 -8.64 -1.56 -8.10
CA PHE A 12 -7.20 -1.75 -7.98
C PHE A 12 -6.72 -1.47 -6.53
N ASN A 13 -6.75 -2.51 -5.70
CA ASN A 13 -6.32 -2.49 -4.28
C ASN A 13 -5.68 -3.83 -3.89
N PRO A 14 -4.50 -4.19 -4.44
CA PRO A 14 -3.85 -5.46 -4.19
C PRO A 14 -3.01 -5.44 -2.91
N ASP A 15 -2.54 -6.62 -2.49
CA ASP A 15 -1.55 -6.80 -1.43
C ASP A 15 -1.86 -6.08 -0.11
N PRO A 16 -3.02 -6.35 0.52
CA PRO A 16 -3.44 -5.64 1.72
C PRO A 16 -2.55 -5.97 2.92
N SER A 17 -1.86 -4.96 3.44
CA SER A 17 -1.17 -5.00 4.73
C SER A 17 -1.99 -4.25 5.78
N ILE A 18 -2.59 -4.99 6.73
CA ILE A 18 -3.49 -4.44 7.74
C ILE A 18 -2.83 -4.28 9.10
N ILE A 19 -3.08 -3.16 9.77
CA ILE A 19 -2.74 -2.94 11.19
C ILE A 19 -3.93 -2.41 11.97
N ARG A 20 -3.88 -2.58 13.30
CA ARG A 20 -4.82 -2.00 14.25
C ARG A 20 -4.06 -1.16 15.29
N ILE A 21 -4.57 0.04 15.58
CA ILE A 21 -4.08 0.92 16.64
C ILE A 21 -5.30 1.37 17.44
N LYS A 22 -5.43 0.87 18.68
CA LYS A 22 -6.63 1.07 19.52
C LYS A 22 -7.91 0.70 18.75
N ASP A 23 -8.72 1.67 18.34
CA ASP A 23 -10.00 1.46 17.63
C ASP A 23 -9.91 1.76 16.13
N ASP A 24 -8.73 2.13 15.64
CA ASP A 24 -8.48 2.49 14.25
C ASP A 24 -7.78 1.34 13.52
N PHE A 25 -8.25 1.03 12.32
CA PHE A 25 -7.69 0.03 11.41
C PHE A 25 -7.18 0.72 10.16
N TYR A 26 -6.03 0.25 9.66
CA TYR A 26 -5.40 0.78 8.46
C TYR A 26 -5.04 -0.35 7.51
N ILE A 27 -5.27 -0.18 6.22
CA ILE A 27 -4.82 -1.10 5.16
C ILE A 27 -3.94 -0.33 4.19
N ALA A 28 -2.70 -0.78 4.00
CA ALA A 28 -1.85 -0.36 2.90
C ALA A 28 -2.01 -1.31 1.71
N THR A 29 -2.13 -0.79 0.49
CA THR A 29 -2.17 -1.57 -0.76
C THR A 29 -1.10 -1.11 -1.75
N SER A 30 -0.63 -2.03 -2.59
CA SER A 30 0.34 -1.76 -3.65
C SER A 30 -0.25 -0.84 -4.74
N THR A 31 0.62 -0.10 -5.42
CA THR A 31 0.21 0.89 -6.44
C THR A 31 0.96 0.78 -7.75
N PHE A 32 1.95 -0.11 -7.83
CA PHE A 32 2.79 -0.30 -9.00
C PHE A 32 3.34 1.04 -9.54
N GLU A 33 3.16 1.33 -10.83
CA GLU A 33 3.60 2.54 -11.53
C GLU A 33 2.75 3.78 -11.20
N TRP A 34 1.69 3.67 -10.40
CA TRP A 34 0.82 4.79 -10.08
C TRP A 34 1.39 5.67 -8.95
N PHE A 35 1.59 6.94 -9.26
CA PHE A 35 2.04 7.97 -8.32
C PHE A 35 0.85 8.87 -7.88
N PRO A 36 0.73 9.29 -6.60
CA PRO A 36 1.57 8.93 -5.45
C PRO A 36 1.44 7.48 -4.99
N GLY A 37 2.55 6.93 -4.49
CA GLY A 37 2.68 5.50 -4.18
C GLY A 37 2.14 5.09 -2.81
N VAL A 38 1.70 3.82 -2.73
CA VAL A 38 0.97 3.17 -1.62
C VAL A 38 -0.36 3.87 -1.32
N GLN A 39 -1.46 3.11 -1.24
CA GLN A 39 -2.73 3.65 -0.73
C GLN A 39 -2.95 3.18 0.70
N ILE A 40 -3.19 4.11 1.63
CA ILE A 40 -3.57 3.80 3.00
C ILE A 40 -5.06 4.09 3.18
N HIS A 41 -5.83 3.05 3.47
CA HIS A 41 -7.25 3.14 3.83
C HIS A 41 -7.43 3.07 5.34
N HIS A 42 -8.46 3.72 5.87
CA HIS A 42 -8.79 3.75 7.29
C HIS A 42 -10.22 3.28 7.55
N SER A 43 -10.41 2.55 8.64
CA SER A 43 -11.71 2.10 9.15
C SER A 43 -11.73 2.05 10.67
N ARG A 44 -12.92 2.06 11.27
CA ARG A 44 -13.14 1.77 12.70
C ARG A 44 -14.02 0.55 12.95
N ASP A 45 -14.63 0.00 11.90
CA ASP A 45 -15.61 -1.07 11.97
C ASP A 45 -15.34 -2.24 11.01
N LEU A 46 -14.20 -2.20 10.31
CA LEU A 46 -13.76 -3.15 9.27
C LEU A 46 -14.69 -3.26 8.05
N LYS A 47 -15.80 -2.50 8.02
CA LYS A 47 -16.80 -2.53 6.96
C LYS A 47 -16.71 -1.31 6.06
N HIS A 48 -16.66 -0.13 6.66
CA HIS A 48 -16.59 1.12 5.92
C HIS A 48 -15.13 1.59 5.90
N TRP A 49 -14.58 1.68 4.71
CA TRP A 49 -13.21 2.09 4.47
C TRP A 49 -13.18 3.37 3.66
N ARG A 50 -12.31 4.30 4.04
CA ARG A 50 -12.03 5.53 3.28
C ARG A 50 -10.55 5.58 2.95
N LEU A 51 -10.21 6.08 1.76
CA LEU A 51 -8.83 6.44 1.46
C LEU A 51 -8.39 7.55 2.41
N LEU A 52 -7.34 7.32 3.20
CA LEU A 52 -6.80 8.27 4.15
C LEU A 52 -5.68 9.10 3.55
N THR A 53 -4.70 8.44 2.94
CA THR A 53 -3.51 9.13 2.39
C THR A 53 -2.76 8.24 1.38
N ARG A 54 -1.81 8.86 0.67
CA ARG A 54 -0.80 8.21 -0.18
C ARG A 54 0.58 8.75 0.21
N PRO A 55 1.37 8.01 1.02
CA PRO A 55 2.52 8.57 1.74
C PRO A 55 3.76 8.83 0.87
N LEU A 56 3.88 8.16 -0.28
CA LEU A 56 5.02 8.33 -1.20
C LEU A 56 4.69 9.37 -2.26
N SER A 57 4.70 10.64 -1.87
CA SER A 57 4.23 11.78 -2.68
C SER A 57 5.33 12.73 -3.14
N ARG A 58 6.60 12.40 -2.86
CA ARG A 58 7.78 13.17 -3.29
C ARG A 58 8.76 12.27 -4.03
N VAL A 59 9.45 12.84 -5.02
CA VAL A 59 10.47 12.12 -5.80
C VAL A 59 11.59 11.57 -4.90
N SER A 60 11.98 12.30 -3.84
CA SER A 60 12.97 11.81 -2.87
C SER A 60 12.53 10.59 -2.06
N GLN A 61 11.25 10.24 -2.07
CA GLN A 61 10.70 9.03 -1.46
C GLN A 61 10.41 7.95 -2.52
N LEU A 62 10.08 8.34 -3.74
CA LEU A 62 9.70 7.42 -4.80
C LEU A 62 9.98 8.05 -6.16
N ASP A 63 11.08 7.62 -6.78
CA ASP A 63 11.36 7.91 -8.18
C ASP A 63 11.08 6.67 -9.02
N ILE A 64 9.98 6.71 -9.78
CA ILE A 64 9.51 5.63 -10.65
C ILE A 64 9.56 6.03 -12.12
N ASN A 65 10.36 7.05 -12.47
CA ASN A 65 10.55 7.39 -13.87
C ASN A 65 11.18 6.22 -14.63
N GLY A 66 10.54 5.80 -15.72
CA GLY A 66 11.06 4.75 -16.60
C GLY A 66 10.92 3.33 -16.09
N VAL A 67 10.12 3.08 -15.04
CA VAL A 67 9.72 1.71 -14.69
C VAL A 67 8.76 1.14 -15.75
N ASP A 68 8.88 -0.15 -16.05
CA ASP A 68 7.95 -0.86 -16.95
C ASP A 68 6.53 -0.95 -16.34
N ASP A 69 5.52 -1.26 -17.16
CA ASP A 69 4.16 -1.49 -16.70
C ASP A 69 4.10 -2.56 -15.59
N SER A 70 3.26 -2.35 -14.57
CA SER A 70 3.16 -3.20 -13.37
C SER A 70 4.43 -3.33 -12.51
N MET A 71 5.45 -2.50 -12.76
CA MET A 71 6.63 -2.38 -11.90
C MET A 71 6.41 -1.25 -10.86
N GLY A 72 7.45 -0.70 -10.25
CA GLY A 72 7.30 0.30 -9.19
C GLY A 72 6.87 -0.33 -7.87
N ILE A 73 5.82 0.21 -7.24
CA ILE A 73 5.42 -0.16 -5.88
C ILE A 73 4.71 -1.51 -5.80
N TRP A 74 5.44 -2.54 -5.42
CA TRP A 74 4.89 -3.85 -5.08
C TRP A 74 4.40 -3.90 -3.63
N ALA A 75 3.99 -5.10 -3.17
CA ALA A 75 3.36 -5.35 -1.87
C ALA A 75 4.01 -4.54 -0.71
N PRO A 76 3.29 -3.58 -0.12
CA PRO A 76 3.78 -2.85 1.04
C PRO A 76 3.59 -3.66 2.33
N CYS A 77 4.36 -3.31 3.36
CA CYS A 77 4.14 -3.74 4.72
C CYS A 77 4.02 -2.52 5.63
N LEU A 78 2.86 -2.34 6.25
CA LEU A 78 2.60 -1.30 7.24
C LEU A 78 2.66 -1.94 8.64
N SER A 79 3.43 -1.33 9.55
CA SER A 79 3.49 -1.71 10.96
C SER A 79 3.51 -0.48 11.86
N PHE A 80 3.27 -0.70 13.15
CA PHE A 80 3.26 0.37 14.15
C PHE A 80 3.92 -0.13 15.43
N ASP A 81 4.85 0.66 15.95
CA ASP A 81 5.46 0.42 17.26
C ASP A 81 5.77 1.76 17.94
N ASN A 82 5.51 1.84 19.24
CA ASN A 82 5.88 2.97 20.10
C ASN A 82 5.56 4.38 19.54
N GLY A 83 4.37 4.57 18.96
CA GLY A 83 3.96 5.87 18.42
C GLY A 83 4.41 6.15 16.98
N THR A 84 5.16 5.23 16.38
CA THR A 84 5.75 5.37 15.05
C THR A 84 5.11 4.39 14.07
N TYR A 85 4.73 4.90 12.91
CA TYR A 85 4.32 4.09 11.76
C TYR A 85 5.55 3.74 10.94
N TYR A 86 5.69 2.47 10.59
CA TYR A 86 6.74 1.97 9.71
C TYR A 86 6.08 1.47 8.43
N LEU A 87 6.56 1.96 7.29
CA LEU A 87 6.14 1.51 5.98
C LEU A 87 7.35 0.98 5.22
N THR A 88 7.37 -0.33 5.00
CA THR A 88 8.29 -0.98 4.08
C THR A 88 7.59 -1.12 2.73
N TYR A 89 8.29 -0.76 1.66
CA TYR A 89 7.82 -0.90 0.29
C TYR A 89 9.00 -1.30 -0.59
N THR A 90 8.70 -1.65 -1.84
CA THR A 90 9.70 -2.07 -2.83
C THR A 90 9.47 -1.30 -4.12
N VAL A 91 10.55 -0.84 -4.74
CA VAL A 91 10.54 -0.34 -6.11
C VAL A 91 11.11 -1.44 -7.01
N VAL A 92 10.23 -2.18 -7.66
CA VAL A 92 10.63 -3.14 -8.69
C VAL A 92 10.94 -2.38 -9.97
N LYS A 93 12.08 -2.65 -10.60
CA LYS A 93 12.48 -2.01 -11.87
C LYS A 93 12.33 -2.94 -13.07
N SER A 94 12.50 -4.24 -12.86
CA SER A 94 12.41 -5.25 -13.90
C SER A 94 12.12 -6.62 -13.30
N VAL A 95 11.34 -7.41 -14.05
CA VAL A 95 11.13 -8.86 -13.84
C VAL A 95 11.77 -9.68 -14.97
N ARG A 96 12.49 -9.03 -15.89
CA ARG A 96 13.14 -9.70 -17.03
C ARG A 96 14.39 -10.44 -16.54
N GLY A 97 14.63 -11.64 -17.08
CA GLY A 97 15.83 -12.42 -16.83
C GLY A 97 15.74 -13.45 -15.68
N GLY A 98 14.53 -13.76 -15.20
CA GLY A 98 14.31 -14.79 -14.18
C GLY A 98 14.57 -14.33 -12.74
N TYR A 99 14.95 -13.07 -12.55
CA TYR A 99 15.17 -12.42 -11.26
C TYR A 99 14.39 -11.11 -11.19
N MET A 100 14.05 -10.68 -9.97
CA MET A 100 13.38 -9.41 -9.73
C MET A 100 14.42 -8.40 -9.24
N ASP A 101 14.56 -7.27 -9.95
CA ASP A 101 15.35 -6.14 -9.46
C ASP A 101 14.46 -5.28 -8.56
N ALA A 102 14.55 -5.55 -7.25
CA ALA A 102 13.78 -4.93 -6.18
C ALA A 102 14.69 -4.03 -5.34
N GLN A 103 14.38 -2.73 -5.28
CA GLN A 103 15.06 -1.72 -4.45
C GLN A 103 14.20 -1.28 -3.27
#